data_AF-A0AAU8LY36-F1
#
_entry.id   AF-A0AAU8LY36-F1
#
_cell.length_a   1.000
_cell.length_b   1.000
_cell.length_c   1.000
_cell.angle_alpha   90.00
_cell.angle_beta   90.00
_cell.angle_gamma   90.00
#
_symmetry.space_group_name_H-M   'P 1'
#
loop_
_entity.id
_entity.type
_entity.pdbx_description
1 polymer ?
#
loop_
_entity_poly.entity_id
_entity_poly.type
_entity_poly.pdbx_seq_one_letter_code
_entity_poly.pdbx_strand_id
1 'polypeptide(L)'
;MYVDIEDWKNGWYGIELGLAPAEIDELISLLQMIKDDPDQHFHISSEYKGEGGVGDIEVYVNDGREPNNMFLGGKALGPGDDISVA
;
A
#
# COMPACT_ATOMS: atom_id res chain seq x y z
N MET A 1 2.96 5.23 -11.82
CA MET A 1 2.26 4.43 -10.81
C MET A 1 0.93 3.96 -11.38
N TYR A 2 0.54 2.73 -11.07
CA TYR A 2 -0.74 2.13 -11.44
C TYR A 2 -1.49 1.74 -10.17
N VAL A 3 -2.81 1.86 -10.18
CA VAL A 3 -3.69 1.39 -9.10
C VAL A 3 -4.92 0.73 -9.69
N ASP A 4 -5.34 -0.38 -9.08
CA ASP A 4 -6.60 -1.06 -9.40
C ASP A 4 -7.38 -1.41 -8.15
N ILE A 5 -8.70 -1.47 -8.28
CA ILE A 5 -9.61 -1.96 -7.23
C ILE A 5 -10.25 -3.25 -7.73
N GLU A 6 -9.97 -4.36 -7.06
CA GLU A 6 -10.63 -5.63 -7.34
C GLU A 6 -11.84 -5.81 -6.40
N ASP A 7 -13.03 -6.04 -6.97
CA ASP A 7 -14.23 -6.39 -6.20
C ASP A 7 -14.43 -7.91 -6.22
N TRP A 8 -14.17 -8.56 -5.08
CA TRP A 8 -14.32 -10.01 -4.91
C TRP A 8 -15.77 -10.48 -4.74
N LYS A 9 -16.76 -9.58 -4.85
CA LYS A 9 -18.21 -9.85 -4.80
C LYS A 9 -18.69 -10.52 -3.51
N ASN A 10 -17.93 -10.37 -2.43
CA ASN A 10 -18.23 -10.92 -1.11
C ASN A 10 -18.17 -9.86 0.00
N GLY A 11 -18.13 -8.58 -0.38
CA GLY A 11 -18.00 -7.43 0.53
C GLY A 11 -16.55 -6.99 0.79
N TRP A 12 -15.57 -7.76 0.34
CA TRP A 12 -14.15 -7.39 0.38
C TRP A 12 -13.67 -6.87 -0.98
N TYR A 13 -12.74 -5.93 -0.91
CA TYR A 13 -12.08 -5.33 -2.06
C TYR A 13 -10.57 -5.45 -1.90
N GLY A 14 -9.88 -5.73 -3.00
CA GLY A 14 -8.44 -5.64 -3.12
C GLY A 14 -8.03 -4.28 -3.67
N ILE A 15 -6.85 -3.80 -3.26
CA ILE A 15 -6.17 -2.69 -3.92
C ILE A 15 -4.82 -3.21 -4.41
N GLU A 16 -4.57 -3.09 -5.71
CA GLU A 16 -3.27 -3.39 -6.32
C GLU A 16 -2.52 -2.09 -6.59
N LEU A 17 -1.22 -2.07 -6.27
CA LEU A 17 -0.34 -0.94 -6.58
C LEU A 17 0.85 -1.41 -7.42
N GLY A 18 0.95 -0.86 -8.64
CA GLY A 18 2.08 -1.04 -9.52
C GLY A 18 3.03 0.16 -9.44
N LEU A 19 4.26 -0.08 -9.00
CA LEU A 19 5.30 0.95 -8.83
C LEU A 19 6.42 0.78 -9.86
N ALA A 20 6.83 1.86 -10.50
CA ALA A 20 8.09 1.91 -11.23
C ALA A 20 9.29 1.93 -10.26
N PRO A 21 10.50 1.51 -10.67
CA PRO A 21 11.67 1.50 -9.78
C PRO A 21 11.95 2.85 -9.09
N ALA A 22 11.84 3.97 -9.81
CA ALA A 22 12.02 5.30 -9.23
C ALA A 22 10.93 5.67 -8.21
N GLU A 23 9.72 5.13 -8.37
CA GLU A 23 8.61 5.34 -7.43
C GLU A 23 8.80 4.51 -6.15
N ILE A 24 9.52 3.37 -6.24
CA ILE A 24 9.92 2.59 -5.07
C ILE A 24 10.89 3.38 -4.21
N ASP A 25 11.91 4.01 -4.82
CA ASP A 25 12.88 4.82 -4.08
C ASP A 25 12.21 6.00 -3.35
N GLU A 26 11.27 6.68 -4.03
CA GLU A 26 10.48 7.76 -3.42
C GLU A 26 9.60 7.24 -2.28
N LEU A 27 8.90 6.12 -2.48
CA LEU A 27 8.08 5.50 -1.44
C LEU A 27 8.92 5.10 -0.22
N ILE A 28 10.13 4.56 -0.41
CA ILE A 28 11.04 4.24 0.69
C ILE A 28 11.42 5.52 1.45
N SER A 29 11.73 6.61 0.74
CA SER A 29 12.05 7.91 1.36
C SER A 29 10.87 8.44 2.20
N LEU A 30 9.65 8.40 1.67
CA LEU A 30 8.44 8.82 2.38
C LEU A 30 8.15 7.94 3.61
N LEU A 31 8.36 6.63 3.51
CA LEU A 31 8.24 5.70 4.64
C LEU A 31 9.30 5.95 5.72
N GLN A 32 10.53 6.28 5.34
CA GLN A 32 11.58 6.69 6.27
C GLN A 32 11.22 8.01 6.97
N MET A 33 10.68 8.97 6.22
CA MET A 33 10.24 10.26 6.76
C MET A 33 9.18 10.09 7.85
N ILE A 34 8.08 9.36 7.61
CA ILE A 34 7.03 9.19 8.64
C ILE A 34 7.51 8.32 9.82
N LYS A 35 8.52 7.48 9.61
CA LYS A 35 9.15 6.74 10.70
C LYS A 35 9.96 7.66 11.62
N ASP A 36 10.62 8.67 11.06
CA ASP A 36 11.44 9.63 11.80
C ASP A 36 10.60 10.78 12.41
N ASP A 37 9.46 11.13 11.78
CA ASP A 37 8.46 12.08 12.27
C ASP A 37 7.05 11.46 12.24
N PRO A 38 6.65 10.71 13.30
CA PRO A 38 5.38 9.96 13.33
C PRO A 38 4.11 10.82 13.29
N ASP A 39 4.22 12.14 13.49
CA ASP A 39 3.09 13.06 13.39
C ASP A 39 2.79 13.43 11.91
N GLN A 40 3.65 13.04 10.97
CA GLN A 40 3.47 13.24 9.53
C GLN A 40 2.77 12.06 8.84
N HIS A 41 2.28 12.33 7.63
CA HIS A 41 1.68 11.37 6.72
C HIS A 41 1.99 11.78 5.27
N PHE A 42 1.75 10.88 4.34
CA PHE A 42 1.82 11.20 2.91
C PHE A 42 0.66 10.56 2.16
N HIS A 43 0.44 11.06 0.95
CA HIS A 43 -0.65 10.63 0.09
C HIS A 43 -0.12 10.10 -1.24
N ILE A 44 -0.81 9.08 -1.75
CA ILE A 44 -0.75 8.68 -3.16
C ILE A 44 -2.12 9.01 -3.76
N SER A 45 -2.19 10.07 -4.55
CA SER A 45 -3.45 10.61 -5.05
C SER A 45 -3.56 10.51 -6.57
N SER A 46 -4.78 10.33 -7.08
CA SER A 46 -5.06 10.46 -8.50
C SER A 46 -5.36 11.93 -8.87
N GLU A 47 -5.57 12.20 -10.15
CA GLU A 47 -6.06 13.52 -10.58
C GLU A 47 -7.58 13.71 -10.36
N TYR A 48 -8.29 12.71 -9.81
CA TYR A 48 -9.74 12.72 -9.59
C TYR A 48 -10.57 13.01 -10.85
N LYS A 49 -10.14 12.48 -12.00
CA LYS A 49 -10.80 12.65 -13.30
C LYS A 49 -11.33 11.32 -13.83
N GLY A 50 -12.35 11.37 -14.69
CA GLY A 50 -12.89 10.20 -15.39
C GLY A 50 -14.04 9.52 -14.66
N GLU A 51 -14.20 8.21 -14.88
CA GLU A 51 -15.36 7.43 -14.42
C GLU A 51 -15.32 7.07 -12.92
N GLY A 52 -14.24 7.40 -12.21
CA GLY A 52 -14.03 7.10 -10.79
C GLY A 52 -12.98 6.01 -10.55
N GLY A 53 -12.66 5.73 -9.28
CA GLY A 53 -11.62 4.77 -8.88
C GLY A 53 -11.01 5.13 -7.53
N VAL A 54 -9.74 4.75 -7.29
CA VAL A 54 -9.00 5.20 -6.10
C VAL A 54 -8.67 6.69 -6.25
N GLY A 55 -9.24 7.50 -5.36
CA GLY A 55 -8.94 8.92 -5.28
C GLY A 55 -7.64 9.20 -4.53
N ASP A 56 -7.46 8.55 -3.38
CA ASP A 56 -6.39 8.81 -2.45
C ASP A 56 -6.06 7.57 -1.61
N ILE A 57 -4.77 7.39 -1.33
CA ILE A 57 -4.26 6.42 -0.35
C ILE A 57 -3.37 7.21 0.62
N GLU A 58 -3.82 7.32 1.87
CA GLU A 58 -3.07 7.94 2.95
C GLU A 58 -2.24 6.88 3.68
N VAL A 59 -0.97 7.21 3.94
CA VAL A 59 -0.06 6.37 4.72
C VAL A 59 0.49 7.17 5.89
N TYR A 60 0.34 6.62 7.09
CA TYR A 60 0.72 7.25 8.35
C TYR A 60 1.18 6.20 9.37
N VAL A 61 1.79 6.65 10.47
CA VAL A 61 2.16 5.78 11.60
C VAL A 61 0.95 5.60 12.51
N ASN A 62 0.46 4.36 12.65
CA ASN A 62 -0.62 4.03 13.57
C ASN A 62 -0.17 4.28 15.03
N ASP A 63 -0.93 5.08 15.76
CA ASP A 63 -0.69 5.41 17.17
C ASP A 63 -1.20 4.35 18.17
N GLY A 64 -1.85 3.31 17.66
CA GLY A 64 -2.34 2.17 18.44
C GLY A 64 -3.66 2.39 19.17
N ARG A 65 -4.37 3.50 18.89
CA ARG A 65 -5.71 3.75 19.48
C ARG A 65 -6.79 2.86 18.87
N GLU A 66 -6.67 2.52 17.60
CA GLU A 66 -7.61 1.68 16.86
C GLU A 66 -7.06 0.27 16.63
N PRO A 67 -7.91 -0.78 16.62
CA PRO A 67 -7.47 -2.14 16.33
C PRO A 67 -7.04 -2.29 14.87
N ASN A 68 -5.99 -3.09 14.64
CA ASN A 68 -5.56 -3.43 13.29
C ASN A 68 -6.64 -4.24 12.56
N ASN A 69 -6.95 -3.86 11.32
CA ASN A 69 -7.84 -4.59 10.42
C ASN A 69 -7.11 -5.33 9.29
N MET A 70 -5.77 -5.24 9.24
CA MET A 70 -4.89 -5.90 8.28
C MET A 70 -3.58 -6.35 8.95
N PHE A 71 -2.83 -7.24 8.30
CA PHE A 71 -1.51 -7.70 8.73
C PHE A 71 -0.52 -7.66 7.57
N LEU A 72 0.75 -7.39 7.87
CA LEU A 72 1.82 -7.45 6.87
C LEU A 72 2.20 -8.91 6.62
N GLY A 73 2.01 -9.35 5.37
CA GLY A 73 2.50 -10.63 4.88
C GLY A 73 3.96 -10.58 4.41
N GLY A 74 4.54 -11.76 4.16
CA GLY A 74 5.85 -11.88 3.53
C GLY A 74 5.77 -11.83 1.99
N LYS A 75 6.90 -12.15 1.36
CA LYS A 75 6.99 -12.32 -0.10
C LYS A 75 5.93 -13.32 -0.58
N ALA A 76 5.15 -12.94 -1.59
CA ALA A 76 4.28 -13.87 -2.30
C ALA A 76 5.12 -14.90 -3.07
N LEU A 77 4.81 -16.19 -2.88
CA LEU A 77 5.49 -17.30 -3.53
C LEU A 77 4.73 -17.70 -4.79
N GLY A 78 5.43 -17.78 -5.91
CA GLY A 78 4.90 -18.35 -7.14
C GLY A 78 4.81 -19.88 -7.08
N PRO A 79 4.11 -20.52 -8.02
CA PRO A 79 4.13 -21.97 -8.15
C PRO A 79 5.57 -22.49 -8.31
N GLY A 80 6.02 -23.32 -7.36
CA GLY A 80 7.37 -23.91 -7.38
C GLY A 80 8.44 -23.12 -6.63
N ASP A 81 8.10 -21.98 -6.01
CA ASP A 81 9.02 -21.30 -5.09
C ASP A 81 9.19 -22.11 -3.79
N ASP A 82 10.44 -22.36 -3.41
CA ASP A 82 10.79 -23.05 -2.16
C ASP A 82 10.79 -22.07 -0.97
N ILE A 83 10.28 -22.53 0.18
CA ILE A 83 10.27 -21.75 1.43
C ILE A 83 11.64 -21.92 2.11
N SER A 84 12.69 -21.32 1.57
CA SER A 84 13.96 -21.28 2.30
C SER A 84 13.87 -20.19 3.38
N VAL A 85 13.45 -20.59 4.58
CA VAL A 85 13.52 -19.75 5.77
C VAL A 85 15.00 -19.59 6.13
N ALA A 86 15.49 -18.35 6.13
CA ALA A 86 16.80 -18.00 6.69
C ALA A 86 16.74 -17.98 8.22
#